data_AF-A0A3D1QBW7-F1
#
_entry.id   AF-A0A3D1QBW7-F1
#
_cell.length_a   1.000
_cell.length_b   1.000
_cell.length_c   1.000
_cell.angle_alpha   90.00
_cell.angle_beta   90.00
_cell.angle_gamma   90.00
#
_symmetry.space_group_name_H-M   'P 1'
#
loop_
_entity.id
_entity.type
_entity.pdbx_description
1 polymer ?
#
loop_
_entity_poly.entity_id
_entity_poly.type
_entity_poly.pdbx_seq_one_letter_code
_entity_poly.pdbx_strand_id
1 'polypeptide(L)' 'YYNFEALNVPKDHSARDMQDSFYIDEDVLLRTHTSPVQVRTMEKMAPQLPVKIVVPGKV' A
#
# COMPACT_ATOMS: atom_id res chain seq x y z
N TYR A 1 4.01 0.78 -6.41
CA TYR A 1 4.63 -0.20 -5.47
C TYR A 1 3.85 -0.36 -4.15
N TYR A 2 4.00 0.53 -3.16
CA TYR A 2 3.52 0.32 -1.78
C TYR A 2 2.01 0.14 -1.61
N ASN A 3 1.20 0.67 -2.52
CA ASN A 3 -0.26 0.51 -2.47
C ASN A 3 -0.74 -0.85 -2.98
N PHE A 4 0.10 -1.63 -3.70
CA PHE A 4 -0.33 -2.87 -4.34
C PHE A 4 0.73 -3.97 -4.32
N GLU A 5 1.89 -3.76 -4.96
CA GLU A 5 2.92 -4.81 -5.18
C GLU A 5 3.45 -5.39 -3.88
N ALA A 6 3.76 -4.53 -2.91
CA ALA A 6 4.22 -4.97 -1.60
C ALA A 6 3.15 -5.70 -0.77
N LEU A 7 1.89 -5.67 -1.24
CA LEU A 7 0.73 -6.36 -0.66
C LEU A 7 0.30 -7.55 -1.53
N ASN A 8 1.17 -8.02 -2.43
CA ASN A 8 0.92 -9.13 -3.33
C ASN A 8 -0.27 -8.92 -4.29
N VAL A 9 -0.54 -7.66 -4.65
CA VAL A 9 -1.53 -7.30 -5.67
C VAL A 9 -0.76 -6.99 -6.96
N PRO A 10 -0.70 -7.88 -7.97
CA PRO A 10 0.07 -7.67 -9.21
C PRO A 10 -0.60 -6.65 -10.17
N LYS A 11 0.08 -6.32 -11.27
CA LYS A 11 -0.35 -5.24 -12.22
C LYS A 11 -1.68 -5.53 -12.93
N ASP A 12 -1.97 -6.79 -13.16
CA ASP A 12 -3.16 -7.34 -13.82
C ASP A 12 -4.34 -7.59 -12.85
N HIS A 13 -4.19 -7.25 -11.58
CA HIS A 13 -5.23 -7.44 -10.58
C HIS A 13 -6.33 -6.36 -10.70
N SER A 14 -7.60 -6.77 -10.67
CA SER A 14 -8.76 -5.88 -10.80
C SER A 14 -8.75 -4.69 -9.83
N ALA A 15 -8.27 -4.88 -8.60
CA ALA A 15 -8.11 -3.79 -7.62
C ALA A 15 -7.20 -2.62 -8.06
N ARG A 16 -6.44 -2.75 -9.16
CA ARG A 16 -5.63 -1.66 -9.74
C ARG A 16 -6.35 -0.91 -10.85
N ASP A 17 -7.54 -1.35 -11.25
CA ASP A 17 -8.30 -0.72 -12.33
C ASP A 17 -8.53 0.76 -12.04
N MET A 18 -8.49 1.59 -13.09
CA MET A 18 -8.72 3.03 -13.01
C MET A 18 -10.14 3.37 -12.54
N GLN A 19 -11.09 2.43 -12.65
CA GLN A 19 -12.44 2.61 -12.10
C GLN A 19 -12.46 2.60 -10.56
N ASP A 20 -11.54 1.85 -9.93
CA ASP A 20 -11.51 1.63 -8.48
C ASP A 20 -10.39 2.43 -7.78
N SER A 21 -9.46 3.02 -8.54
CA SER A 21 -8.28 3.73 -8.03
C SER A 21 -8.05 5.07 -8.71
N PHE A 22 -7.82 6.12 -7.92
CA PHE A 22 -7.53 7.46 -8.44
C PHE A 22 -6.04 7.64 -8.74
N TYR A 23 -5.67 7.56 -10.01
CA TYR A 23 -4.30 7.79 -10.50
C TYR A 23 -4.06 9.26 -10.84
N ILE A 24 -2.88 9.75 -10.47
CA ILE A 24 -2.34 11.05 -10.91
C ILE A 24 -1.49 10.84 -12.18
N ASP A 25 -0.69 9.78 -12.19
CA ASP A 25 0.08 9.28 -13.34
C ASP A 25 0.19 7.73 -13.26
N GLU A 26 0.99 7.09 -14.11
CA GLU A 26 1.12 5.62 -14.18
C GLU A 26 1.65 4.98 -12.88
N ASP A 27 2.41 5.71 -12.07
CA ASP A 27 3.08 5.21 -10.87
C ASP A 27 2.56 5.84 -9.56
N VAL A 28 1.93 7.01 -9.65
CA VAL A 28 1.44 7.83 -8.53
C VAL A 28 -0.08 7.83 -8.49
N LEU A 29 -0.61 7.52 -7.32
CA LEU A 29 -2.05 7.44 -7.05
C LEU A 29 -2.40 7.92 -5.65
N LEU A 30 -3.67 8.25 -5.44
CA LEU A 30 -4.22 8.43 -4.11
C LEU A 30 -4.41 7.06 -3.45
N ARG A 31 -3.79 6.85 -2.29
CA ARG A 31 -3.80 5.55 -1.60
C ARG A 31 -5.23 5.06 -1.35
N THR A 32 -5.49 3.78 -1.61
CA THR A 32 -6.82 3.17 -1.44
C THR A 32 -7.04 2.62 -0.03
N HIS A 33 -5.97 2.44 0.74
CA HIS A 33 -5.97 1.88 2.09
C HIS A 33 -4.73 2.34 2.88
N THR A 34 -4.69 2.10 4.19
CA THR A 34 -3.57 2.50 5.08
C THR A 34 -2.43 1.48 5.17
N SER A 35 -2.58 0.30 4.55
CA SER A 35 -1.56 -0.76 4.45
C SER A 35 -0.16 -0.32 3.97
N PRO A 36 0.01 0.71 3.09
CA PRO A 36 1.33 1.18 2.67
C PRO A 36 2.21 1.63 3.86
N VAL A 37 1.61 2.19 4.91
CA VAL A 37 2.35 2.59 6.12
C VAL A 37 2.80 1.37 6.91
N GLN A 38 1.99 0.30 6.90
CA GLN A 38 2.35 -0.96 7.56
C GLN A 38 3.57 -1.58 6.88
N VAL A 39 3.56 -1.68 5.54
CA VAL A 39 4.71 -2.15 4.74
C VAL A 39 5.97 -1.35 5.06
N ARG A 40 5.90 -0.02 4.99
CA ARG A 40 7.06 0.85 5.30
C ARG A 40 7.57 0.66 6.72
N THR A 41 6.68 0.40 7.67
CA THR A 41 7.07 0.15 9.06
C THR A 41 7.76 -1.20 9.20
N MET A 42 7.23 -2.25 8.57
CA MET A 42 7.86 -3.57 8.58
C MET A 42 9.24 -3.55 7.91
N GLU A 43 9.40 -2.86 6.77
CA GLU A 43 10.70 -2.69 6.10
C GLU A 43 11.71 -1.98 6.99
N LYS A 44 11.30 -0.89 7.65
CA LYS A 44 12.17 -0.11 8.54
C LYS A 44 12.56 -0.86 9.82
N MET A 45 11.65 -1.69 10.35
CA MET A 45 11.88 -2.46 11.56
C MET A 45 12.59 -3.78 11.30
N ALA A 46 12.61 -4.29 10.06
CA ALA A 46 13.22 -5.58 9.77
C ALA A 46 14.70 -5.64 10.20
N PRO A 47 15.15 -6.73 10.86
CA PRO A 47 14.42 -7.96 11.23
C PRO A 47 13.78 -7.94 12.65
N GLN A 48 13.67 -6.78 13.29
CA GLN A 48 13.21 -6.64 14.67
C GLN A 48 11.70 -6.94 14.80
N LEU A 49 11.39 -7.95 15.60
CA LEU A 49 10.04 -8.37 15.99
C LEU A 49 9.90 -8.28 17.52
N PRO A 50 8.69 -8.05 18.08
CA PRO A 50 7.39 -7.94 17.40
C PRO A 50 7.08 -6.54 16.85
N VAL A 51 6.33 -6.46 15.75
CA VAL A 51 5.77 -5.22 15.21
C VAL A 51 4.32 -5.06 15.70
N LYS A 52 4.00 -3.91 16.30
CA LYS A 52 2.64 -3.57 16.76
C LYS A 52 2.33 -2.11 16.43
N ILE A 53 1.43 -1.88 15.48
CA ILE A 53 1.03 -0.54 15.01
C ILE A 53 -0.45 -0.49 14.65
N VAL A 54 -1.04 0.70 14.76
CA VAL A 54 -2.37 1.02 14.25
C VAL A 54 -2.24 2.25 13.37
N VAL A 55 -2.81 2.21 12.15
CA VAL A 55 -2.67 3.29 11.17
C VAL A 55 -4.05 3.83 10.77
N PRO A 56 -4.58 4.84 11.47
CA PRO A 56 -5.75 5.58 11.02
C PRO A 56 -5.37 6.61 9.94
N GLY A 57 -6.27 6.90 9.01
CA GLY A 57 -6.04 7.94 8.01
C GLY A 57 -7.14 8.00 6.95
N LYS A 58 -7.21 9.14 6.25
CA LYS A 58 -8.05 9.27 5.05
C LYS A 58 -7.52 8.38 3.93
N VAL A 59 -8.45 7.78 3.20
CA VAL A 59 -8.25 6.99 1.98
C VAL A 59 -9.19 7.55 0.92
#